data_AF-B0C3R7-F1
#
_entry.id   AF-B0C3R7-F1
#
_cell.length_a   1.000
_cell.length_b   1.000
_cell.length_c   1.000
_cell.angle_alpha   90.00
_cell.angle_beta   90.00
_cell.angle_gamma   90.00
#
_symmetry.space_group_name_H-M   'P 1'
#
loop_
_entity.id
_entity.type
_entity.pdbx_description
1 polymer ?
#
loop_
_entity_poly.entity_id
_entity_poly.type
_entity_poly.pdbx_seq_one_letter_code
_entity_poly.pdbx_strand_id
1 'polypeptide(L)'
;MFEQLKSTYQSQLLRDPNKEFGPEYVRTTDLERRLVDEYGFDAIRLIYLNRGTVLHPLGEMPEYCPWAHVGNLNIQAAIDNLFAPIAVEIPSLLSVLRGRCSHLYAEEKDGFWVLHYFLDMVLYDGRQYYHVYTGGLPNTDVQPNLCLTEFDWVVPPDLTRLYAVHDGFGPILGSQDISVMAKMMDPICKEQNVYPEDYRYSDLLEFHQDGTGNAQCFYRQADTYTTVDWDHETWEISGSQDCFDYIDERLSQLDEE
;
A
#
# COMPACT_ATOMS: atom_id res chain seq x y z
N MET A 1 19.02 25.71 11.30
CA MET A 1 20.17 24.97 10.71
C MET A 1 19.69 24.08 9.56
N PHE A 2 18.69 23.21 9.77
CA PHE A 2 18.11 22.35 8.73
C PHE A 2 17.70 23.10 7.44
N GLU A 3 16.95 24.21 7.56
CA GLU A 3 16.54 25.03 6.40
C GLU A 3 17.71 25.58 5.57
N GLN A 4 18.89 25.80 6.17
CA GLN A 4 20.08 26.26 5.45
C GLN A 4 20.78 25.12 4.68
N LEU A 5 20.59 23.87 5.10
CA LEU A 5 21.20 22.67 4.51
C LEU A 5 20.25 21.94 3.55
N LYS A 6 18.97 22.35 3.51
CA LYS A 6 17.90 21.71 2.74
C LYS A 6 18.27 21.45 1.28
N SER A 7 18.80 22.46 0.57
CA SER A 7 19.20 22.33 -0.83
C SER A 7 20.37 21.37 -1.03
N THR A 8 21.32 21.34 -0.08
CA THR A 8 22.43 20.39 -0.07
C THR A 8 21.93 18.96 0.11
N TYR A 9 21.04 18.71 1.06
CA TYR A 9 20.46 17.38 1.28
C TYR A 9 19.62 16.92 0.11
N GLN A 10 18.80 17.79 -0.49
CA GLN A 10 18.06 17.46 -1.72
C GLN A 10 18.99 17.00 -2.85
N SER A 11 20.10 17.71 -3.06
CA SER A 11 21.11 17.30 -4.04
C SER A 11 21.73 15.95 -3.72
N GLN A 12 21.95 15.64 -2.45
CA GLN A 12 22.58 14.38 -2.03
C GLN A 12 21.61 13.20 -2.06
N LEU A 13 20.31 13.43 -1.86
CA LEU A 13 19.28 12.39 -1.94
C LEU A 13 19.05 11.89 -3.38
N LEU A 14 19.46 12.67 -4.39
CA LEU A 14 19.42 12.22 -5.79
C LEU A 14 20.38 11.05 -6.00
N ARG A 15 19.87 9.94 -6.54
CA ARG A 15 20.69 8.80 -7.00
C ARG A 15 21.40 9.17 -8.30
N ASP A 16 22.68 8.80 -8.41
CA ASP A 16 23.44 8.98 -9.64
C ASP A 16 23.20 7.80 -10.60
N PRO A 17 22.52 8.01 -11.74
CA PRO A 17 22.20 6.93 -12.68
C PRO A 17 23.44 6.33 -13.36
N ASN A 18 24.61 6.97 -13.26
CA ASN A 18 25.86 6.48 -13.84
C ASN A 18 26.64 5.54 -12.89
N LYS A 19 26.12 5.31 -11.69
CA LYS A 19 26.73 4.42 -10.71
C LYS A 19 25.93 3.15 -10.54
N GLU A 20 26.59 2.14 -9.96
CA GLU A 20 25.97 0.88 -9.62
C GLU A 20 24.83 1.09 -8.60
N PHE A 21 23.71 0.40 -8.83
CA PHE A 21 22.49 0.55 -8.03
C PHE A 21 22.71 0.24 -6.55
N GLY A 22 23.36 -0.89 -6.22
CA GLY A 22 23.54 -1.33 -4.83
C GLY A 22 24.22 -0.28 -3.95
N PRO A 23 25.42 0.19 -4.29
CA PRO A 23 26.11 1.24 -3.53
C PRO A 23 25.33 2.57 -3.44
N GLU A 24 24.66 2.99 -4.51
CA GLU A 24 23.86 4.22 -4.49
C GLU A 24 22.59 4.07 -3.65
N TYR A 25 21.96 2.90 -3.68
CA TYR A 25 20.83 2.57 -2.80
C TYR A 25 21.26 2.67 -1.34
N VAL A 26 22.33 1.97 -0.94
CA VAL A 26 22.87 2.03 0.43
C VAL A 26 23.15 3.47 0.86
N ARG A 27 23.86 4.24 0.02
CA ARG A 27 24.20 5.64 0.30
C ARG A 27 22.97 6.51 0.52
N THR A 28 21.93 6.34 -0.31
CA THR A 28 20.71 7.17 -0.21
C THR A 28 19.88 6.78 1.00
N THR A 29 19.68 5.49 1.26
CA THR A 29 18.96 5.01 2.44
C THR A 29 19.66 5.41 3.76
N ASP A 30 20.99 5.31 3.83
CA ASP A 30 21.74 5.77 5.02
C ASP A 30 21.61 7.29 5.25
N LEU A 31 21.55 8.07 4.16
CA LEU A 31 21.35 9.51 4.23
C LEU A 31 19.94 9.85 4.70
N GLU A 32 18.91 9.26 4.09
CA GLU A 32 17.51 9.41 4.49
C GLU A 32 17.35 9.12 5.97
N ARG A 33 17.92 7.98 6.41
CA ARG A 33 17.88 7.57 7.80
C ARG A 33 18.46 8.63 8.71
N ARG A 34 19.71 9.02 8.47
CA ARG A 34 20.40 10.01 9.28
C ARG A 34 19.62 11.33 9.36
N LEU A 35 18.99 11.75 8.27
CA LEU A 35 18.20 12.98 8.24
C LEU A 35 16.96 12.86 9.13
N VAL A 36 16.22 11.76 9.05
CA VAL A 36 15.06 11.53 9.91
C VAL A 36 15.47 11.39 11.38
N ASP A 37 16.55 10.67 11.68
CA ASP A 37 17.06 10.51 13.05
C ASP A 37 17.47 11.86 13.67
N GLU A 38 18.01 12.78 12.86
CA GLU A 38 18.51 14.09 13.32
C GLU A 38 17.43 15.19 13.32
N TYR A 39 16.51 15.17 12.34
CA TYR A 39 15.55 16.26 12.08
C TYR A 39 14.07 15.84 12.14
N GLY A 40 13.78 14.57 12.36
CA GLY A 40 12.42 14.04 12.52
C GLY A 40 11.52 14.33 11.33
N PHE A 41 10.30 14.79 11.61
CA PHE A 41 9.28 15.05 10.60
C PHE A 41 9.68 16.08 9.53
N ASP A 42 10.57 17.04 9.85
CA ASP A 42 11.05 18.01 8.87
C ASP A 42 11.93 17.33 7.79
N ALA A 43 12.65 16.26 8.14
CA ALA A 43 13.33 15.42 7.16
C ALA A 43 12.37 14.53 6.37
N ILE A 44 11.31 14.00 6.98
CA ILE A 44 10.26 13.27 6.24
C ILE A 44 9.64 14.18 5.19
N ARG A 45 9.29 15.42 5.57
CA ARG A 45 8.86 16.47 4.64
C ARG A 45 9.88 16.68 3.53
N LEU A 46 11.17 16.68 3.83
CA LEU A 46 12.20 16.87 2.81
C LEU A 46 12.30 15.71 1.82
N ILE A 47 12.24 14.47 2.31
CA ILE A 47 12.46 13.24 1.54
C ILE A 47 11.25 12.92 0.67
N TYR A 48 10.04 13.03 1.24
CA TYR A 48 8.82 12.54 0.62
C TYR A 48 7.91 13.65 0.05
N LEU A 49 8.21 14.95 0.24
CA LEU A 49 7.41 15.99 -0.44
C LEU A 49 7.54 15.83 -1.96
N ASN A 50 6.42 15.55 -2.60
CA ASN A 50 6.21 15.94 -3.97
C ASN A 50 5.92 17.45 -4.04
N ARG A 51 6.32 18.11 -5.13
CA ARG A 51 5.98 19.53 -5.32
C ARG A 51 4.46 19.70 -5.33
N GLY A 52 3.95 20.58 -4.46
CA GLY A 52 2.52 20.91 -4.38
C GLY A 52 1.73 20.13 -3.34
N THR A 53 2.36 19.31 -2.50
CA THR A 53 1.68 18.54 -1.45
C THR A 53 1.81 19.24 -0.09
N VAL A 54 0.79 19.08 0.76
CA VAL A 54 0.78 19.59 2.12
C VAL A 54 0.74 18.41 3.09
N LEU A 55 1.74 18.33 3.97
CA LEU A 55 1.83 17.26 4.96
C LEU A 55 1.39 17.75 6.35
N HIS A 56 0.40 17.05 6.90
CA HIS A 56 -0.22 17.32 8.19
C HIS A 56 0.13 16.19 9.17
N PRO A 57 1.11 16.38 10.07
CA PRO A 57 1.42 15.38 11.08
C PRO A 57 0.25 15.19 12.05
N LEU A 58 0.19 14.03 12.69
CA LEU A 58 -0.70 13.79 13.82
C LEU A 58 -0.50 14.89 14.89
N GLY A 59 -1.59 15.43 15.42
CA GLY A 59 -1.61 16.61 16.30
C GLY A 59 -1.82 17.93 15.56
N GLU A 60 -1.60 17.99 14.24
CA GLU A 60 -1.71 19.19 13.42
C GLU A 60 -2.64 19.00 12.21
N MET A 61 -3.43 17.93 12.20
CA MET A 61 -4.42 17.68 11.15
C MET A 61 -5.55 18.73 11.22
N PRO A 62 -5.86 19.41 10.11
CA PRO A 62 -6.91 20.41 10.10
C PRO A 62 -8.28 19.75 10.28
N GLU A 63 -9.29 20.51 10.72
CA GLU A 63 -10.64 19.98 10.96
C GLU A 63 -11.31 19.37 9.71
N TYR A 64 -10.92 19.82 8.52
CA TYR A 64 -11.41 19.30 7.25
C TYR A 64 -10.64 18.06 6.76
N CYS A 65 -9.60 17.64 7.47
CA CYS A 65 -8.92 16.37 7.21
C CYS A 65 -9.89 15.20 7.51
N PRO A 66 -10.01 14.20 6.63
CA PRO A 66 -10.85 13.02 6.86
C PRO A 66 -10.55 12.30 8.20
N TRP A 67 -9.30 12.37 8.65
CA TRP A 67 -8.81 11.74 9.88
C TRP A 67 -8.71 12.70 11.07
N ALA A 68 -9.32 13.90 10.99
CA ALA A 68 -9.29 14.89 12.08
C ALA A 68 -9.77 14.31 13.43
N HIS A 69 -10.69 13.34 13.41
CA HIS A 69 -11.23 12.68 14.59
C HIS A 69 -10.18 11.88 15.39
N VAL A 70 -9.11 11.39 14.75
CA VAL A 70 -7.96 10.77 15.43
C VAL A 70 -6.79 11.73 15.64
N GLY A 71 -6.89 12.96 15.12
CA GLY A 71 -5.79 13.93 15.06
C GLY A 71 -5.15 14.23 16.41
N ASN A 72 -5.89 14.14 17.51
CA ASN A 72 -5.39 14.43 18.88
C ASN A 72 -4.96 13.17 19.66
N LEU A 73 -5.01 11.99 19.05
CA LEU A 73 -4.58 10.75 19.67
C LEU A 73 -3.06 10.58 19.53
N ASN A 74 -2.47 9.70 20.35
CA ASN A 74 -1.14 9.20 20.04
C ASN A 74 -1.21 8.19 18.88
N ILE A 75 -0.06 7.86 18.27
CA ILE A 75 0.00 7.01 17.08
C ILE A 75 -0.69 5.65 17.30
N GLN A 76 -0.43 4.97 18.42
CA GLN A 76 -1.01 3.66 18.71
C GLN A 76 -2.54 3.74 18.83
N ALA A 77 -3.05 4.72 19.57
CA ALA A 77 -4.48 4.92 19.74
C ALA A 77 -5.17 5.38 18.43
N ALA A 78 -4.47 6.14 17.59
CA ALA A 78 -4.96 6.50 16.26
C ALA A 78 -5.10 5.26 15.37
N ILE A 79 -4.06 4.41 15.29
CA ILE A 79 -4.09 3.13 14.58
C ILE A 79 -5.26 2.25 15.08
N ASP A 80 -5.39 2.11 16.40
CA ASP A 80 -6.47 1.32 17.00
C ASP A 80 -7.86 1.82 16.63
N ASN A 81 -8.02 3.14 16.60
CA ASN A 81 -9.30 3.74 16.28
C ASN A 81 -9.66 3.58 14.80
N LEU A 82 -8.70 3.79 13.90
CA LEU A 82 -8.89 3.69 12.46
C LEU A 82 -9.25 2.26 12.05
N PHE A 83 -8.50 1.27 12.55
CA PHE A 83 -8.67 -0.13 12.15
C PHE A 83 -9.65 -0.91 13.03
N ALA A 84 -10.29 -0.29 14.02
CA ALA A 84 -11.26 -0.94 14.90
C ALA A 84 -12.31 -1.82 14.16
N PRO A 85 -12.84 -1.44 12.97
CA PRO A 85 -13.83 -2.25 12.25
C PRO A 85 -13.32 -3.60 11.70
N ILE A 86 -12.00 -3.77 11.56
CA ILE A 86 -11.37 -4.98 11.02
C ILE A 86 -10.27 -5.54 11.95
N ALA A 87 -10.21 -5.06 13.19
CA ALA A 87 -9.07 -5.33 14.06
C ALA A 87 -8.92 -6.79 14.47
N VAL A 88 -10.01 -7.57 14.45
CA VAL A 88 -9.96 -9.00 14.81
C VAL A 88 -9.45 -9.87 13.67
N GLU A 89 -9.55 -9.37 12.43
CA GLU A 89 -9.11 -10.05 11.21
C GLU A 89 -7.64 -9.77 10.86
N ILE A 90 -7.09 -8.64 11.31
CA ILE A 90 -5.69 -8.25 11.03
C ILE A 90 -4.83 -8.02 12.30
N PRO A 91 -4.80 -8.96 13.25
CA PRO A 91 -4.12 -8.76 14.53
C PRO A 91 -2.60 -8.60 14.39
N SER A 92 -1.95 -9.30 13.45
CA SER A 92 -0.49 -9.28 13.25
C SER A 92 -0.05 -7.95 12.65
N LEU A 93 -0.76 -7.50 11.60
CA LEU A 93 -0.56 -6.20 10.98
C LEU A 93 -0.74 -5.07 11.99
N LEU A 94 -1.78 -5.11 12.83
CA LEU A 94 -1.95 -4.10 13.87
C LEU A 94 -0.82 -4.10 14.90
N SER A 95 -0.33 -5.28 15.29
CA SER A 95 0.84 -5.37 16.16
C SER A 95 2.06 -4.70 15.54
N VAL A 96 2.29 -4.93 14.24
CA VAL A 96 3.41 -4.34 13.49
C VAL A 96 3.25 -2.82 13.36
N LEU A 97 2.08 -2.33 12.94
CA LEU A 97 1.81 -0.90 12.82
C LEU A 97 2.00 -0.17 14.15
N ARG A 98 1.47 -0.71 15.27
CA ARG A 98 1.65 -0.11 16.60
C ARG A 98 3.11 -0.09 17.06
N GLY A 99 3.85 -1.13 16.72
CA GLY A 99 5.23 -1.33 17.16
C GLY A 99 6.25 -0.54 16.35
N ARG A 100 5.96 -0.29 15.07
CA ARG A 100 6.94 0.25 14.11
C ARG A 100 6.58 1.61 13.52
N CYS A 101 5.33 2.05 13.62
CA CYS A 101 4.94 3.35 13.12
C CYS A 101 5.52 4.46 14.01
N SER A 102 6.55 5.14 13.53
CA SER A 102 7.20 6.24 14.24
C SER A 102 6.54 7.59 13.93
N HIS A 103 5.90 7.73 12.76
CA HIS A 103 5.13 8.91 12.38
C HIS A 103 3.85 8.53 11.64
N LEU A 104 2.77 9.22 11.97
CA LEU A 104 1.48 9.17 11.26
C LEU A 104 1.16 10.57 10.74
N TYR A 105 0.88 10.70 9.46
CA TYR A 105 0.60 12.01 8.86
C TYR A 105 -0.30 11.90 7.64
N ALA A 106 -1.13 12.91 7.43
CA ALA A 106 -1.98 13.01 6.25
C ALA A 106 -1.27 13.85 5.18
N GLU A 107 -1.40 13.46 3.93
CA GLU A 107 -0.99 14.24 2.77
C GLU A 107 -2.23 14.73 2.02
N GLU A 108 -2.28 16.03 1.77
CA GLU A 108 -3.25 16.66 0.88
C GLU A 108 -2.56 17.06 -0.44
N LYS A 109 -3.10 16.58 -1.56
CA LYS A 109 -2.62 16.92 -2.89
C LYS A 109 -3.77 17.03 -3.87
N ASP A 110 -3.93 18.18 -4.51
CA ASP A 110 -4.95 18.42 -5.55
C ASP A 110 -6.38 18.02 -5.11
N GLY A 111 -6.69 18.17 -3.82
CA GLY A 111 -7.98 17.80 -3.21
C GLY A 111 -8.11 16.32 -2.84
N PHE A 112 -7.09 15.51 -3.10
CA PHE A 112 -7.00 14.12 -2.66
C PHE A 112 -6.27 14.03 -1.33
N TRP A 113 -6.71 13.07 -0.52
CA TRP A 113 -6.18 12.80 0.81
C TRP A 113 -5.69 11.37 0.90
N VAL A 114 -4.51 11.19 1.49
CA VAL A 114 -3.98 9.89 1.89
C VAL A 114 -3.40 9.98 3.30
N LEU A 115 -3.37 8.85 4.00
CA LEU A 115 -2.79 8.76 5.34
C LEU A 115 -1.56 7.85 5.29
N HIS A 116 -0.43 8.36 5.77
CA HIS A 116 0.85 7.68 5.74
C HIS A 116 1.26 7.18 7.11
N TYR A 117 1.68 5.92 7.14
CA TYR A 117 2.24 5.21 8.27
C TYR A 117 3.73 5.05 7.98
N PHE A 118 4.55 5.83 8.67
CA PHE A 118 5.99 5.83 8.51
C PHE A 118 6.60 4.77 9.43
N LEU A 119 7.11 3.69 8.84
CA LEU A 119 7.49 2.47 9.54
C LEU A 119 9.01 2.32 9.62
N ASP A 120 9.47 1.99 10.83
CA ASP A 120 10.87 1.64 11.10
C ASP A 120 11.12 0.19 10.68
N MET A 121 12.10 -0.02 9.79
CA MET A 121 12.32 -1.29 9.10
C MET A 121 13.75 -1.80 9.21
N VAL A 122 13.95 -3.11 9.03
CA VAL A 122 15.27 -3.74 9.06
C VAL A 122 15.45 -4.66 7.84
N LEU A 123 16.49 -4.43 7.05
CA LEU A 123 16.89 -5.31 5.96
C LEU A 123 17.44 -6.64 6.51
N TYR A 124 17.49 -7.66 5.64
CA TYR A 124 18.04 -8.98 5.98
C TYR A 124 19.49 -8.95 6.53
N ASP A 125 20.26 -7.90 6.22
CA ASP A 125 21.63 -7.69 6.72
C ASP A 125 21.73 -6.84 8.00
N GLY A 126 20.58 -6.52 8.62
CA GLY A 126 20.46 -5.77 9.86
C GLY A 126 20.50 -4.25 9.70
N ARG A 127 20.63 -3.72 8.48
CA ARG A 127 20.56 -2.27 8.25
C ARG A 127 19.13 -1.77 8.44
N GLN A 128 18.99 -0.68 9.17
CA GLN A 128 17.68 -0.03 9.34
C GLN A 128 17.37 0.87 8.14
N TYR A 129 16.12 0.84 7.69
CA TYR A 129 15.58 1.73 6.67
C TYR A 129 14.16 2.14 7.06
N TYR A 130 13.54 2.99 6.24
CA TYR A 130 12.16 3.41 6.43
C TYR A 130 11.28 2.93 5.28
N HIS A 131 10.07 2.51 5.62
CA HIS A 131 9.02 2.17 4.66
C HIS A 131 7.77 2.98 4.96
N VAL A 132 6.95 3.23 3.94
CA VAL A 132 5.70 4.00 4.10
C VAL A 132 4.54 3.18 3.58
N TYR A 133 3.66 2.78 4.50
CA TYR A 133 2.33 2.34 4.12
C TYR A 133 1.43 3.54 3.95
N THR A 134 0.68 3.55 2.85
CA THR A 134 -0.23 4.64 2.51
C THR A 134 -1.64 4.07 2.42
N GLY A 135 -2.56 4.65 3.17
CA GLY A 135 -3.99 4.35 3.13
C GLY A 135 -4.74 5.44 2.38
N GLY A 136 -5.60 5.04 1.45
CA GLY A 136 -6.50 5.97 0.77
C GLY A 136 -7.59 6.51 1.69
N LEU A 137 -8.35 7.47 1.16
CA LEU A 137 -9.53 8.02 1.82
C LEU A 137 -10.52 6.89 2.17
N PRO A 138 -11.14 6.86 3.36
CA PRO A 138 -12.15 5.86 3.67
C PRO A 138 -13.35 5.95 2.71
N ASN A 139 -13.79 4.80 2.19
CA ASN A 139 -14.87 4.68 1.23
C ASN A 139 -15.92 3.67 1.73
N THR A 140 -16.94 4.17 2.42
CA THR A 140 -18.02 3.35 3.01
C THR A 140 -19.13 2.98 2.03
N ASP A 141 -19.11 3.52 0.81
CA ASP A 141 -20.11 3.29 -0.23
C ASP A 141 -19.41 2.94 -1.55
N VAL A 142 -18.53 1.93 -1.47
CA VAL A 142 -17.74 1.51 -2.62
C VAL A 142 -18.65 0.98 -3.72
N GLN A 143 -18.50 1.53 -4.91
CA GLN A 143 -19.22 1.11 -6.10
C GLN A 143 -18.28 0.40 -7.07
N PRO A 144 -18.76 -0.60 -7.83
CA PRO A 144 -17.98 -1.21 -8.91
C PRO A 144 -17.46 -0.15 -9.87
N ASN A 145 -16.16 -0.20 -10.18
CA ASN A 145 -15.58 0.66 -11.21
C ASN A 145 -16.02 0.19 -12.62
N LEU A 146 -15.59 0.90 -13.67
CA LEU A 146 -15.94 0.58 -15.05
C LEU A 146 -15.54 -0.85 -15.46
N CYS A 147 -14.37 -1.30 -15.01
CA CYS A 147 -13.88 -2.65 -15.30
C CYS A 147 -14.77 -3.70 -14.64
N LEU A 148 -15.09 -3.54 -13.34
CA LEU A 148 -15.94 -4.51 -12.65
C LEU A 148 -17.33 -4.57 -13.28
N THR A 149 -17.90 -3.42 -13.63
CA THR A 149 -19.20 -3.34 -14.29
C THR A 149 -19.21 -4.06 -15.65
N GLU A 150 -18.14 -3.92 -16.44
CA GLU A 150 -18.00 -4.59 -17.75
C GLU A 150 -18.01 -6.12 -17.64
N PHE A 151 -17.43 -6.66 -16.57
CA PHE A 151 -17.29 -8.11 -16.34
C PHE A 151 -18.29 -8.69 -15.33
N ASP A 152 -19.34 -7.93 -14.98
CA ASP A 152 -20.37 -8.31 -14.01
C ASP A 152 -19.77 -8.74 -12.65
N TRP A 153 -18.81 -7.96 -12.18
CA TRP A 153 -18.21 -8.07 -10.86
C TRP A 153 -18.80 -7.05 -9.91
N VAL A 154 -18.91 -7.46 -8.65
CA VAL A 154 -19.08 -6.58 -7.51
C VAL A 154 -17.75 -6.46 -6.77
N VAL A 155 -17.59 -5.41 -5.97
CA VAL A 155 -16.46 -5.34 -5.05
C VAL A 155 -16.65 -6.42 -3.98
N PRO A 156 -15.66 -7.31 -3.75
CA PRO A 156 -15.74 -8.34 -2.72
C PRO A 156 -16.02 -7.75 -1.34
N PRO A 157 -16.86 -8.40 -0.50
CA PRO A 157 -17.22 -7.88 0.82
C PRO A 157 -16.03 -7.54 1.72
N ASP A 158 -14.97 -8.35 1.69
CA ASP A 158 -13.77 -8.11 2.51
C ASP A 158 -13.03 -6.83 2.07
N LEU A 159 -12.94 -6.57 0.77
CA LEU A 159 -12.42 -5.30 0.26
C LEU A 159 -13.33 -4.13 0.63
N THR A 160 -14.65 -4.27 0.57
CA THR A 160 -15.55 -3.22 1.06
C THR A 160 -15.28 -2.87 2.53
N ARG A 161 -15.00 -3.87 3.37
CA ARG A 161 -14.65 -3.65 4.78
C ARG A 161 -13.30 -2.97 4.95
N LEU A 162 -12.29 -3.38 4.17
CA LEU A 162 -10.99 -2.71 4.15
C LEU A 162 -11.12 -1.25 3.68
N TYR A 163 -11.84 -1.02 2.58
CA TYR A 163 -12.04 0.29 1.98
C TYR A 163 -12.81 1.25 2.88
N ALA A 164 -13.71 0.74 3.72
CA ALA A 164 -14.35 1.55 4.75
C ALA A 164 -13.36 2.10 5.81
N VAL A 165 -12.16 1.52 5.93
CA VAL A 165 -11.04 2.04 6.73
C VAL A 165 -10.09 2.85 5.85
N HIS A 166 -9.61 2.25 4.76
CA HIS A 166 -8.71 2.85 3.78
C HIS A 166 -9.00 2.29 2.38
N ASP A 167 -9.40 3.15 1.44
CA ASP A 167 -9.59 2.77 0.04
C ASP A 167 -8.24 2.53 -0.65
N GLY A 168 -7.75 1.29 -0.55
CA GLY A 168 -6.36 0.91 -0.81
C GLY A 168 -5.49 1.11 0.43
N PHE A 169 -4.57 0.18 0.69
CA PHE A 169 -3.68 0.24 1.86
C PHE A 169 -2.35 -0.49 1.60
N GLY A 170 -1.24 0.23 1.73
CA GLY A 170 0.07 -0.31 1.40
C GLY A 170 0.10 -0.75 -0.07
N PRO A 171 0.39 -2.03 -0.37
CA PRO A 171 0.37 -2.53 -1.75
C PRO A 171 -1.03 -3.00 -2.22
N ILE A 172 -2.04 -3.01 -1.34
CA ILE A 172 -3.42 -3.34 -1.71
C ILE A 172 -4.01 -2.20 -2.54
N LEU A 173 -4.51 -2.54 -3.73
CA LEU A 173 -5.10 -1.59 -4.68
C LEU A 173 -6.38 -0.95 -4.12
N GLY A 174 -6.59 0.32 -4.47
CA GLY A 174 -7.84 1.03 -4.20
C GLY A 174 -8.97 0.59 -5.15
N SER A 175 -10.20 0.95 -4.81
CA SER A 175 -11.41 0.50 -5.51
C SER A 175 -11.47 0.94 -6.97
N GLN A 176 -10.78 2.02 -7.32
CA GLN A 176 -10.70 2.51 -8.70
C GLN A 176 -9.63 1.79 -9.52
N ASP A 177 -8.70 1.11 -8.85
CA ASP A 177 -7.52 0.49 -9.47
C ASP A 177 -7.64 -1.04 -9.57
N ILE A 178 -8.50 -1.68 -8.76
CA ILE A 178 -8.79 -3.11 -8.90
C ILE A 178 -9.35 -3.42 -10.30
N SER A 179 -8.92 -4.56 -10.85
CA SER A 179 -9.19 -4.87 -12.26
C SER A 179 -9.44 -6.36 -12.48
N VAL A 180 -10.37 -6.68 -13.38
CA VAL A 180 -10.62 -8.08 -13.76
C VAL A 180 -9.55 -8.49 -14.76
N MET A 181 -8.86 -9.60 -14.49
CA MET A 181 -7.67 -10.02 -15.25
C MET A 181 -7.95 -10.21 -16.74
N ALA A 182 -9.18 -10.58 -17.12
CA ALA A 182 -9.59 -10.70 -18.52
C ALA A 182 -9.36 -9.43 -19.34
N LYS A 183 -9.45 -8.24 -18.73
CA LYS A 183 -9.19 -6.97 -19.43
C LYS A 183 -7.78 -6.93 -20.03
N MET A 184 -6.81 -7.53 -19.36
CA MET A 184 -5.42 -7.63 -19.83
C MET A 184 -5.17 -8.93 -20.60
N MET A 185 -5.65 -10.05 -20.06
CA MET A 185 -5.23 -11.39 -20.52
C MET A 185 -6.03 -11.93 -21.71
N ASP A 186 -7.31 -11.60 -21.86
CA ASP A 186 -8.11 -12.12 -22.99
C ASP A 186 -7.54 -11.69 -24.36
N PRO A 187 -7.11 -10.43 -24.58
CA PRO A 187 -6.41 -10.05 -25.82
C PRO A 187 -5.15 -10.88 -26.10
N ILE A 188 -4.35 -11.14 -25.06
CA ILE A 188 -3.10 -11.91 -25.14
C ILE A 188 -3.41 -13.37 -25.50
N CYS A 189 -4.34 -14.00 -24.79
CA CYS A 189 -4.78 -15.37 -25.04
C CYS A 189 -5.37 -15.55 -26.43
N LYS A 190 -6.11 -14.56 -26.93
CA LYS A 190 -6.65 -14.57 -28.29
C LYS A 190 -5.55 -14.49 -29.36
N GLU A 191 -4.51 -13.68 -29.13
CA GLU A 191 -3.37 -13.59 -30.05
C GLU A 191 -2.54 -14.88 -30.07
N GLN A 192 -2.32 -15.49 -28.90
CA GLN A 192 -1.53 -16.71 -28.75
C GLN A 192 -2.33 -17.99 -29.01
N ASN A 193 -3.65 -17.90 -29.01
CA ASN A 193 -4.58 -19.03 -29.09
C ASN A 193 -4.35 -20.08 -27.99
N VAL A 194 -4.11 -19.61 -26.77
CA VAL A 194 -3.91 -20.43 -25.55
C VAL A 194 -4.73 -19.83 -24.42
N TYR A 195 -5.45 -20.68 -23.69
CA TYR A 195 -6.23 -20.32 -22.50
C TYR A 195 -5.95 -21.33 -21.39
N PRO A 196 -6.04 -20.93 -20.11
CA PRO A 196 -5.99 -21.87 -19.00
C PRO A 196 -7.13 -22.88 -19.09
N GLU A 197 -6.88 -24.13 -18.67
CA GLU A 197 -7.86 -25.21 -18.74
C GLU A 197 -8.91 -25.13 -17.61
N ASP A 198 -8.48 -24.69 -16.42
CA ASP A 198 -9.25 -24.86 -15.17
C ASP A 198 -10.00 -23.60 -14.70
N TYR A 199 -9.78 -22.44 -15.33
CA TYR A 199 -10.43 -21.18 -14.95
C TYR A 199 -10.54 -20.22 -16.13
N ARG A 200 -11.18 -19.07 -15.91
CA ARG A 200 -11.22 -17.95 -16.87
C ARG A 200 -10.65 -16.71 -16.22
N TYR A 201 -9.94 -15.89 -16.98
CA TYR A 201 -9.45 -14.60 -16.47
C TYR A 201 -10.58 -13.65 -16.06
N SER A 202 -11.79 -13.84 -16.60
CA SER A 202 -12.98 -13.10 -16.18
C SER A 202 -13.45 -13.47 -14.76
N ASP A 203 -12.94 -14.56 -14.20
CA ASP A 203 -13.23 -15.02 -12.85
C ASP A 203 -12.12 -14.65 -11.85
N LEU A 204 -11.11 -13.89 -12.29
CA LEU A 204 -10.06 -13.34 -11.44
C LEU A 204 -10.17 -11.82 -11.35
N LEU A 205 -10.23 -11.30 -10.12
CA LEU A 205 -10.19 -9.88 -9.80
C LEU A 205 -8.91 -9.57 -9.04
N GLU A 206 -7.99 -8.87 -9.70
CA GLU A 206 -6.72 -8.41 -9.13
C GLU A 206 -6.96 -7.34 -8.06
N PHE A 207 -6.36 -7.53 -6.88
CA PHE A 207 -6.40 -6.53 -5.81
C PHE A 207 -5.03 -6.22 -5.19
N HIS A 208 -3.99 -6.93 -5.59
CA HIS A 208 -2.61 -6.66 -5.18
C HIS A 208 -1.63 -7.18 -6.23
N GLN A 209 -0.73 -6.30 -6.67
CA GLN A 209 0.40 -6.63 -7.53
C GLN A 209 1.59 -6.98 -6.65
N ASP A 210 1.99 -8.24 -6.59
CA ASP A 210 3.11 -8.71 -5.77
C ASP A 210 4.47 -8.53 -6.49
N GLY A 211 4.47 -7.98 -7.70
CA GLY A 211 5.65 -7.63 -8.48
C GLY A 211 6.02 -8.69 -9.51
N THR A 212 6.93 -8.34 -10.42
CA THR A 212 7.38 -9.21 -11.53
C THR A 212 6.30 -9.70 -12.50
N GLY A 213 5.05 -9.26 -12.36
CA GLY A 213 3.94 -9.61 -13.23
C GLY A 213 2.88 -10.49 -12.56
N ASN A 214 3.19 -11.06 -11.40
CA ASN A 214 2.26 -11.86 -10.61
C ASN A 214 1.21 -10.97 -9.92
N ALA A 215 0.17 -11.60 -9.38
CA ALA A 215 -0.90 -10.90 -8.68
C ALA A 215 -1.64 -11.78 -7.66
N GLN A 216 -1.99 -11.20 -6.52
CA GLN A 216 -3.05 -11.76 -5.68
C GLN A 216 -4.41 -11.34 -6.23
N CYS A 217 -5.24 -12.35 -6.50
CA CYS A 217 -6.56 -12.18 -7.10
C CYS A 217 -7.65 -12.77 -6.21
N PHE A 218 -8.84 -12.17 -6.20
CA PHE A 218 -10.05 -12.89 -5.85
C PHE A 218 -10.41 -13.83 -6.99
N TYR A 219 -10.68 -15.08 -6.67
CA TYR A 219 -11.18 -16.07 -7.62
C TYR A 219 -12.65 -16.37 -7.34
N ARG A 220 -13.50 -16.08 -8.34
CA ARG A 220 -14.94 -16.33 -8.27
C ARG A 220 -15.24 -17.80 -8.60
N GLN A 221 -15.72 -18.54 -7.61
CA GLN A 221 -16.19 -19.91 -7.75
C GLN A 221 -17.65 -20.00 -7.32
N ALA A 222 -18.55 -20.15 -8.30
CA ALA A 222 -20.00 -20.14 -8.08
C ALA A 222 -20.46 -18.93 -7.24
N ASP A 223 -20.98 -19.16 -6.03
CA ASP A 223 -21.49 -18.12 -5.12
C ASP A 223 -20.47 -17.71 -4.04
N THR A 224 -19.20 -18.06 -4.20
CA THR A 224 -18.14 -17.82 -3.20
C THR A 224 -16.89 -17.19 -3.82
N TYR A 225 -16.09 -16.55 -2.96
CA TYR A 225 -14.79 -15.99 -3.30
C TYR A 225 -13.72 -16.54 -2.36
N THR A 226 -12.54 -16.79 -2.90
CA THR A 226 -11.28 -16.99 -2.16
C THR A 226 -10.23 -16.11 -2.81
N THR A 227 -9.15 -15.79 -2.11
CA THR A 227 -7.98 -15.22 -2.77
C THR A 227 -7.07 -16.33 -3.26
N VAL A 228 -6.41 -16.11 -4.39
CA VAL A 228 -5.41 -17.00 -4.98
C VAL A 228 -4.23 -16.18 -5.48
N ASP A 229 -3.05 -16.77 -5.44
CA ASP A 229 -1.87 -16.27 -6.11
C ASP A 229 -1.95 -16.66 -7.59
N TRP A 230 -1.74 -15.69 -8.48
CA TRP A 230 -1.72 -15.89 -9.93
C TRP A 230 -0.31 -15.62 -10.47
N ASP A 231 0.25 -16.62 -11.14
CA ASP A 231 1.59 -16.57 -11.71
C ASP A 231 1.54 -16.21 -13.21
N HIS A 232 2.25 -15.15 -13.59
CA HIS A 232 2.21 -14.64 -14.96
C HIS A 232 3.04 -15.44 -15.97
N GLU A 233 4.00 -16.24 -15.50
CA GLU A 233 4.87 -17.05 -16.36
C GLU A 233 4.19 -18.37 -16.73
N THR A 234 3.50 -18.97 -15.77
CA THR A 234 2.87 -20.30 -15.88
C THR A 234 1.36 -20.23 -16.13
N TRP A 235 0.74 -19.09 -15.80
CA TRP A 235 -0.72 -18.88 -15.82
C TRP A 235 -1.46 -19.84 -14.88
N GLU A 236 -0.78 -20.28 -13.83
CA GLU A 236 -1.36 -21.12 -12.79
C GLU A 236 -1.94 -20.26 -11.66
N ILE A 237 -2.99 -20.78 -11.02
CA ILE A 237 -3.51 -20.24 -9.76
C ILE A 237 -3.11 -21.18 -8.62
N SER A 238 -2.66 -20.62 -7.51
CA SER A 238 -2.24 -21.40 -6.36
C SER A 238 -2.55 -20.69 -5.03
N GLY A 239 -2.20 -21.30 -3.90
CA GLY A 239 -2.22 -20.61 -2.60
C GLY A 239 -3.58 -20.06 -2.17
N SER A 240 -4.66 -20.85 -2.29
CA SER A 240 -5.99 -20.41 -1.86
C SER A 240 -6.00 -20.04 -0.37
N GLN A 241 -6.43 -18.80 -0.08
CA GLN A 241 -6.44 -18.22 1.26
C GLN A 241 -7.66 -17.31 1.45
N ASP A 242 -7.98 -17.00 2.71
CA ASP A 242 -8.91 -15.92 3.05
C ASP A 242 -8.28 -14.54 2.77
N CYS A 243 -9.10 -13.55 2.44
CA CYS A 243 -8.60 -12.21 2.10
C CYS A 243 -7.89 -11.54 3.28
N PHE A 244 -8.47 -11.59 4.48
CA PHE A 244 -7.85 -10.94 5.63
C PHE A 244 -6.69 -11.73 6.20
N ASP A 245 -6.71 -13.07 6.11
CA ASP A 245 -5.53 -13.88 6.43
C ASP A 245 -4.35 -13.47 5.54
N TYR A 246 -4.58 -13.30 4.22
CA TYR A 246 -3.57 -12.83 3.29
C TYR A 246 -3.06 -11.42 3.64
N ILE A 247 -3.98 -10.48 3.91
CA ILE A 247 -3.60 -9.10 4.26
C ILE A 247 -2.80 -9.08 5.57
N ASP A 248 -3.24 -9.81 6.60
CA ASP A 248 -2.58 -9.85 7.90
C ASP A 248 -1.16 -10.43 7.77
N GLU A 249 -1.02 -11.52 7.03
CA GLU A 249 0.26 -12.17 6.79
C GLU A 249 1.19 -11.28 5.94
N ARG A 250 0.75 -10.91 4.73
CA ARG A 250 1.61 -10.25 3.75
C ARG A 250 2.05 -8.86 4.20
N LEU A 251 1.17 -8.08 4.83
CA LEU A 251 1.49 -6.72 5.27
C LEU A 251 2.14 -6.68 6.66
N SER A 252 2.18 -7.79 7.41
CA SER A 252 2.95 -7.86 8.66
C SER A 252 4.40 -8.32 8.44
N GLN A 253 4.69 -9.03 7.35
CA GLN A 253 6.02 -9.48 6.95
C GLN A 253 6.82 -8.35 6.28
N LEU A 254 7.22 -7.36 7.06
CA LEU A 254 7.89 -6.19 6.52
C LEU A 254 9.41 -6.37 6.33
N ASP A 255 10.08 -7.24 7.09
CA ASP A 255 11.55 -7.37 7.11
C ASP A 255 12.14 -8.27 6.00
N GLU A 256 11.33 -8.64 5.00
CA GLU A 256 11.71 -9.60 3.95
C GLU A 256 11.67 -8.98 2.55
N GLU A 257 12.62 -8.09 2.24
CA GLU A 257 13.14 -7.83 0.89
C GLU A 257 14.66 -7.55 0.89
#